data_AF-A0A1Q7PV17-F1
#
_entry.id   AF-A0A1Q7PV17-F1
#
_cell.length_a   1.000
_cell.length_b   1.000
_cell.length_c   1.000
_cell.angle_alpha   90.00
_cell.angle_beta   90.00
_cell.angle_gamma   90.00
#
_symmetry.space_group_name_H-M   'P 1'
#
loop_
_entity.id
_entity.type
_entity.pdbx_description
1 polymer ?
#
loop_
_entity_poly.entity_id
_entity_poly.type
_entity_poly.pdbx_seq_one_letter_code
_entity_poly.pdbx_strand_id
1 'polypeptide(L)'
;MGQEVNCVVRFAEKSAKGKALLESEELLFRGGMRLKIPFRAMKSIKSAGGELRIEFPEGTAIFELGPQAQKWTEKILHPKSLLDKLGVKPGAVVSVIAVRDERFLKQLRERTNEIGETTRSESDWIFLGAESKEGFSQIRPLTKSLKKTGGLWIVYPKGQ
;
A
#
# COMPACT_ATOMS: atom_id res chain seq x y z
N MET A 1 5.09 -1.73 -1.97
CA MET A 1 5.44 -2.45 -3.21
C MET A 1 4.83 -3.84 -3.15
N GLY A 2 4.27 -4.32 -4.26
CA GLY A 2 3.77 -5.69 -4.35
C GLY A 2 4.91 -6.71 -4.28
N GLN A 3 4.60 -7.95 -3.90
CA GLN A 3 5.52 -9.07 -3.96
C GLN A 3 5.01 -10.10 -4.96
N GLU A 4 5.91 -10.81 -5.62
CA GLU A 4 5.52 -11.89 -6.53
C GLU A 4 6.35 -13.14 -6.29
N VAL A 5 5.72 -14.29 -6.50
CA VAL A 5 6.33 -15.62 -6.36
C VAL A 5 5.74 -16.53 -7.44
N ASN A 6 6.59 -17.31 -8.11
CA ASN A 6 6.12 -18.41 -8.95
C ASN A 6 5.73 -19.58 -8.05
N CYS A 7 4.50 -20.08 -8.20
CA CYS A 7 3.97 -21.16 -7.37
C CYS A 7 3.00 -22.05 -8.16
N VAL A 8 2.63 -23.17 -7.55
CA VAL A 8 1.43 -23.92 -7.91
C VAL A 8 0.26 -23.36 -7.09
N VAL A 9 -0.89 -23.20 -7.73
CA VAL A 9 -2.16 -22.96 -7.03
C VAL A 9 -3.08 -24.16 -7.23
N ARG A 10 -3.79 -24.53 -6.16
CA ARG A 10 -4.89 -25.50 -6.17
C ARG A 10 -6.20 -24.77 -5.89
N PHE A 11 -7.16 -24.87 -6.81
CA PHE A 11 -8.47 -24.23 -6.72
C PHE A 11 -9.50 -24.98 -7.57
N ALA A 12 -10.71 -25.19 -7.03
CA ALA A 12 -11.81 -25.89 -7.72
C ALA A 12 -11.37 -27.22 -8.35
N GLU A 13 -10.71 -28.08 -7.55
CA GLU A 13 -10.16 -29.40 -7.94
C GLU A 13 -9.09 -29.36 -9.05
N LYS A 14 -8.66 -28.18 -9.48
CA LYS A 14 -7.63 -27.98 -10.50
C LYS A 14 -6.36 -27.45 -9.88
N SER A 15 -5.24 -27.83 -10.48
CA SER A 15 -3.91 -27.31 -10.13
C SER A 15 -3.32 -26.58 -11.34
N ALA A 16 -2.67 -25.44 -11.12
CA ALA A 16 -1.98 -24.71 -12.17
C ALA A 16 -0.67 -24.10 -11.67
N LYS A 17 0.36 -24.14 -12.51
CA LYS A 17 1.59 -23.37 -12.32
C LYS A 17 1.39 -21.94 -12.83
N GLY A 18 1.98 -20.98 -12.13
CA GLY A 18 1.90 -19.57 -12.49
C GLY A 18 2.59 -18.68 -11.49
N LYS A 19 2.28 -17.39 -11.57
CA LYS A 19 2.81 -16.35 -10.71
C LYS A 19 1.71 -15.82 -9.80
N ALA A 20 1.92 -15.88 -8.49
CA ALA A 20 1.14 -15.18 -7.49
C ALA A 20 1.69 -13.76 -7.29
N LEU A 21 0.83 -12.77 -7.16
CA LEU A 21 1.18 -11.37 -6.91
C LEU A 21 0.38 -10.87 -5.71
N LEU A 22 1.07 -10.53 -4.63
CA LEU A 22 0.52 -9.90 -3.45
C LEU A 22 0.51 -8.38 -3.65
N GLU A 23 -0.67 -7.83 -3.96
CA GLU A 23 -0.91 -6.40 -4.11
C GLU A 23 -1.37 -5.76 -2.78
N SER A 24 -1.71 -4.47 -2.82
CA SER A 24 -2.13 -3.75 -1.61
C SER A 24 -3.48 -4.17 -1.04
N GLU A 25 -4.40 -4.64 -1.89
CA GLU A 25 -5.78 -4.95 -1.50
C GLU A 25 -6.28 -6.28 -2.07
N GLU A 26 -5.45 -6.98 -2.84
CA GLU A 26 -5.81 -8.22 -3.50
C GLU A 26 -4.61 -9.14 -3.67
N LEU A 27 -4.90 -10.44 -3.69
CA LEU A 27 -3.97 -11.46 -4.14
C LEU A 27 -4.38 -11.90 -5.55
N LEU A 28 -3.45 -11.81 -6.47
CA LEU A 28 -3.65 -12.21 -7.86
C LEU A 28 -2.86 -13.48 -8.16
N PHE A 29 -3.39 -14.28 -9.08
CA PHE A 29 -2.66 -15.38 -9.70
C PHE A 29 -2.79 -15.34 -11.21
N ARG A 30 -1.69 -15.55 -11.92
CA ARG A 30 -1.61 -15.55 -13.37
C ARG A 30 -0.85 -16.79 -13.84
N GLY A 31 -1.52 -17.68 -14.56
CA GLY A 31 -0.92 -18.89 -15.12
C GLY A 31 -1.93 -19.69 -15.92
N GLY A 32 -1.89 -21.03 -15.81
CA GLY A 32 -2.88 -21.93 -16.41
C GLY A 32 -4.33 -21.71 -15.93
N MET A 33 -4.50 -20.90 -14.87
CA MET A 33 -5.76 -20.27 -14.49
C MET A 33 -5.49 -18.85 -13.99
N ARG A 34 -6.55 -18.06 -13.79
CA ARG A 34 -6.47 -16.71 -13.23
C ARG A 34 -7.35 -16.61 -12.01
N LEU A 35 -6.78 -16.12 -10.91
CA LEU A 35 -7.51 -15.80 -9.70
C LEU A 35 -7.28 -14.33 -9.34
N LYS A 36 -8.33 -13.69 -8.83
CA LYS A 36 -8.29 -12.38 -8.22
C LYS A 36 -9.08 -12.47 -6.93
N ILE A 37 -8.38 -12.42 -5.80
CA ILE A 37 -8.98 -12.57 -4.47
C ILE A 37 -8.79 -11.26 -3.71
N PRO A 38 -9.80 -10.38 -3.65
CA PRO A 38 -9.74 -9.18 -2.83
C PRO A 38 -9.58 -9.55 -1.35
N PHE A 39 -8.75 -8.82 -0.59
CA PHE A 39 -8.55 -9.08 0.85
C PHE A 39 -9.87 -9.01 1.62
N ARG A 40 -10.74 -8.06 1.25
CA ARG A 40 -12.08 -7.89 1.83
C ARG A 40 -13.02 -9.09 1.63
N ALA A 41 -12.73 -9.96 0.67
CA ALA A 41 -13.53 -11.16 0.40
C ALA A 41 -12.97 -12.40 1.12
N MET A 42 -11.77 -12.32 1.70
CA MET A 42 -11.16 -13.44 2.40
C MET A 42 -11.86 -13.67 3.74
N LYS A 43 -12.44 -14.85 3.91
CA LYS A 43 -13.10 -15.30 5.14
C LYS A 43 -12.13 -15.90 6.15
N SER A 44 -11.09 -16.56 5.66
CA SER A 44 -10.06 -17.21 6.47
C SER A 44 -8.75 -17.28 5.68
N ILE A 45 -7.64 -17.00 6.35
CA ILE A 45 -6.30 -17.03 5.77
C ILE A 45 -5.39 -17.77 6.76
N LYS A 46 -4.72 -18.82 6.29
CA LYS A 46 -3.81 -19.63 7.11
C LYS A 46 -2.58 -20.01 6.30
N SER A 47 -1.44 -20.13 6.95
CA SER A 47 -0.24 -20.70 6.35
C SER A 47 0.32 -21.85 7.17
N ALA A 48 0.71 -22.93 6.49
CA ALA A 48 1.37 -24.09 7.08
C ALA A 48 2.21 -24.78 6.01
N GLY A 49 3.40 -25.28 6.36
CA GLY A 49 4.23 -26.09 5.44
C GLY A 49 4.63 -25.39 4.14
N GLY A 50 4.69 -24.05 4.11
CA GLY A 50 4.96 -23.29 2.88
C GLY A 50 3.74 -23.09 1.97
N GLU A 51 2.56 -23.50 2.41
CA GLU A 51 1.30 -23.23 1.73
C GLU A 51 0.58 -22.04 2.36
N LEU A 52 -0.07 -21.23 1.53
CA LEU A 52 -1.02 -20.20 1.92
C LEU A 52 -2.43 -20.64 1.49
N ARG A 53 -3.29 -20.94 2.46
CA ARG A 53 -4.69 -21.34 2.26
C ARG A 53 -5.61 -20.14 2.50
N ILE A 54 -6.46 -19.85 1.54
CA ILE A 54 -7.40 -18.73 1.57
C ILE A 54 -8.79 -19.25 1.26
N GLU A 55 -9.73 -18.99 2.17
CA GLU A 55 -11.15 -19.24 1.98
C GLU A 55 -11.85 -17.92 1.62
N PHE A 56 -12.65 -17.93 0.56
CA PHE A 56 -13.34 -16.77 0.00
C PHE A 56 -14.67 -17.26 -0.66
N PRO A 57 -15.60 -16.39 -1.11
CA PRO A 57 -16.93 -16.81 -1.56
C PRO A 57 -16.95 -17.91 -2.62
N GLU A 58 -15.97 -17.91 -3.52
CA GLU A 58 -15.85 -18.85 -4.64
C GLU A 58 -15.18 -20.18 -4.25
N GLY A 59 -14.71 -20.33 -3.00
CA GLY A 59 -14.16 -21.57 -2.46
C GLY A 59 -12.85 -21.40 -1.71
N THR A 60 -12.01 -22.43 -1.72
CA THR A 60 -10.68 -22.42 -1.09
C THR A 60 -9.59 -22.46 -2.16
N ALA A 61 -8.68 -21.48 -2.14
CA ALA A 61 -7.45 -21.50 -2.92
C ALA A 61 -6.25 -21.83 -2.01
N ILE A 62 -5.37 -22.71 -2.48
CA ILE A 62 -4.13 -23.07 -1.79
C ILE A 62 -2.95 -22.72 -2.70
N PHE A 63 -2.05 -21.86 -2.23
CA PHE A 63 -0.85 -21.42 -2.95
C PHE A 63 0.40 -22.02 -2.32
N GLU A 64 1.20 -22.74 -3.10
CA GLU A 64 2.48 -23.31 -2.66
C GLU A 64 3.59 -22.25 -2.75
N LEU A 65 3.63 -21.32 -1.80
CA LEU A 65 4.53 -20.15 -1.79
C LEU A 65 5.92 -20.45 -1.18
N GLY A 66 6.11 -21.63 -0.62
CA GLY A 66 7.32 -21.99 0.11
C GLY A 66 7.56 -21.06 1.31
N PRO A 67 8.81 -20.64 1.57
CA PRO A 67 9.16 -19.79 2.72
C PRO A 67 8.40 -18.46 2.82
N GLN A 68 7.79 -18.00 1.72
CA GLN A 68 7.05 -16.74 1.70
C GLN A 68 5.63 -16.83 2.29
N ALA A 69 5.10 -18.05 2.50
CA ALA A 69 3.71 -18.25 2.91
C ALA A 69 3.36 -17.51 4.21
N GLN A 70 4.15 -17.68 5.27
CA GLN A 70 3.91 -17.02 6.56
C GLN A 70 3.97 -15.49 6.45
N LYS A 71 5.00 -14.97 5.78
CA LYS A 71 5.17 -13.53 5.56
C LYS A 71 4.01 -12.93 4.75
N TRP A 72 3.44 -13.68 3.81
CA TRP A 72 2.28 -13.24 3.03
C TRP A 72 1.01 -13.27 3.87
N THR A 73 0.78 -14.29 4.70
CA THR A 73 -0.31 -14.33 5.69
C THR A 73 -0.30 -13.08 6.57
N GLU A 74 0.85 -12.75 7.18
CA GLU A 74 0.99 -11.58 8.05
C GLU A 74 0.66 -10.27 7.32
N LYS A 75 1.11 -10.12 6.08
CA LYS A 75 0.83 -8.92 5.27
C LYS A 75 -0.63 -8.78 4.86
N ILE A 76 -1.32 -9.89 4.62
CA ILE A 76 -2.74 -9.88 4.27
C ILE A 76 -3.59 -9.57 5.52
N LEU A 77 -3.24 -10.16 6.66
CA LEU A 77 -3.94 -9.93 7.94
C LEU A 77 -3.65 -8.55 8.54
N HIS A 78 -2.47 -8.01 8.28
CA HIS A 78 -2.03 -6.70 8.77
C HIS A 78 -1.57 -5.79 7.61
N PRO A 79 -2.49 -5.39 6.72
CA PRO A 79 -2.13 -4.55 5.59
C PRO A 79 -1.67 -3.17 6.09
N LYS A 80 -0.53 -2.71 5.59
CA LYS A 80 0.00 -1.37 5.90
C LYS A 80 -0.97 -0.29 5.40
N SER A 81 -1.24 0.72 6.23
CA SER A 81 -1.99 1.91 5.83
C SER A 81 -1.23 2.70 4.75
N LEU A 82 -1.91 3.63 4.08
CA LEU A 82 -1.25 4.53 3.14
C LEU A 82 -0.13 5.31 3.83
N LEU A 83 -0.38 5.83 5.04
CA LEU A 83 0.62 6.57 5.81
C LEU A 83 1.84 5.73 6.20
N ASP A 84 1.66 4.46 6.54
CA ASP A 84 2.78 3.54 6.81
C ASP A 84 3.63 3.30 5.55
N LYS A 85 3.00 3.32 4.37
CA LYS A 85 3.71 3.22 3.08
C LYS A 85 4.45 4.51 2.74
N LEU A 86 3.90 5.67 3.11
CA LEU A 86 4.48 6.98 2.87
C LEU A 86 5.56 7.35 3.93
N GLY A 87 5.72 6.54 4.98
CA GLY A 87 6.73 6.74 6.03
C GLY A 87 6.32 7.72 7.13
N VAL A 88 5.04 8.12 7.17
CA VAL A 88 4.53 9.07 8.17
C VAL A 88 4.34 8.36 9.51
N LYS A 89 5.27 8.61 10.43
CA LYS A 89 5.23 8.07 11.80
C LYS A 89 4.31 8.90 12.69
N PRO A 90 3.78 8.33 13.79
CA PRO A 90 3.13 9.13 14.83
C PRO A 90 4.04 10.26 15.33
N GLY A 91 3.49 11.46 15.51
CA GLY A 91 4.24 12.65 15.93
C GLY A 91 5.14 13.29 14.87
N ALA A 92 5.13 12.81 13.62
CA ALA A 92 5.85 13.46 12.54
C ALA A 92 5.28 14.87 12.27
N VAL A 93 6.15 15.83 12.00
CA VAL A 93 5.79 17.19 11.57
C VAL A 93 5.49 17.16 10.07
N VAL A 94 4.25 17.47 9.70
CA VAL A 94 3.78 17.35 8.33
C VAL A 94 3.24 18.69 7.82
N SER A 95 3.75 19.17 6.68
CA SER A 95 3.13 20.29 5.96
C SER A 95 2.29 19.76 4.81
N VAL A 96 1.05 20.22 4.67
CA VAL A 96 0.13 19.83 3.60
C VAL A 96 -0.26 21.05 2.78
N ILE A 97 0.16 21.06 1.52
CA ILE A 97 0.03 22.20 0.62
C ILE A 97 -0.84 21.79 -0.56
N ALA A 98 -1.99 22.44 -0.73
CA ALA A 98 -2.90 22.24 -1.87
C ALA A 98 -3.40 20.79 -2.09
N VAL A 99 -3.35 19.91 -1.08
CA VAL A 99 -3.92 18.55 -1.15
C VAL A 99 -5.41 18.59 -0.84
N ARG A 100 -6.24 18.05 -1.73
CA ARG A 100 -7.72 18.05 -1.62
C ARG A 100 -8.34 16.68 -1.26
N ASP A 101 -7.52 15.65 -1.10
CA ASP A 101 -8.02 14.31 -0.75
C ASP A 101 -8.43 14.27 0.74
N GLU A 102 -9.71 14.49 1.00
CA GLU A 102 -10.29 14.48 2.35
C GLU A 102 -10.06 13.17 3.11
N ARG A 103 -10.04 12.03 2.40
CA ARG A 103 -9.80 10.73 3.04
C ARG A 103 -8.35 10.66 3.53
N PHE A 104 -7.41 11.11 2.72
CA PHE A 104 -6.01 11.21 3.11
C PHE A 104 -5.81 12.20 4.28
N LEU A 105 -6.42 13.39 4.20
CA LEU A 105 -6.34 14.40 5.27
C LEU A 105 -6.89 13.87 6.60
N LYS A 106 -8.01 13.15 6.57
CA LYS A 106 -8.57 12.50 7.76
C LYS A 106 -7.60 11.49 8.37
N GLN A 107 -7.04 10.58 7.56
CA GLN A 107 -6.06 9.60 8.04
C GLN A 107 -4.82 10.29 8.64
N LEU A 108 -4.38 11.40 8.04
CA LEU A 108 -3.22 12.14 8.52
C LEU A 108 -3.47 12.75 9.91
N ARG A 109 -4.64 13.36 10.11
CA ARG A 109 -5.07 13.91 11.42
C ARG A 109 -5.21 12.83 12.49
N GLU A 110 -5.59 11.62 12.11
CA GLU A 110 -5.62 10.46 13.04
C GLU A 110 -4.20 9.98 13.41
N ARG A 111 -3.18 10.26 12.58
CA ARG A 111 -1.79 9.80 12.78
C ARG A 111 -0.94 10.78 13.59
N THR A 112 -1.11 12.09 13.38
CA THR A 112 -0.31 13.13 14.01
C THR A 112 -1.10 14.42 14.17
N ASN A 113 -0.88 15.13 15.26
CA ASN A 113 -1.45 16.46 15.50
C ASN A 113 -0.57 17.58 14.93
N GLU A 114 0.65 17.25 14.49
CA GLU A 114 1.65 18.20 14.01
C GLU A 114 1.49 18.53 12.51
N ILE A 115 0.28 18.94 12.11
CA ILE A 115 -0.06 19.23 10.72
C ILE A 115 -0.19 20.73 10.50
N GLY A 116 0.48 21.27 9.47
CA GLY A 116 0.33 22.66 9.03
C GLY A 116 -0.19 22.74 7.59
N GLU A 117 -1.12 23.65 7.33
CA GLU A 117 -1.61 23.96 5.96
C GLU A 117 -0.66 24.90 5.20
N THR A 118 0.31 25.47 5.90
CA THR A 118 1.44 26.22 5.36
C THR A 118 2.74 25.50 5.68
N THR A 119 3.79 25.85 4.95
CA THR A 119 5.12 25.30 5.14
C THR A 119 5.64 25.56 6.56
N ARG A 120 5.91 24.50 7.32
CA ARG A 120 6.56 24.55 8.63
C ARG A 120 8.06 24.30 8.49
N SER A 121 8.88 25.06 9.22
CA SER A 121 10.32 24.78 9.36
C SER A 121 10.54 23.39 9.97
N GLU A 122 11.62 22.72 9.55
CA GLU A 122 11.96 21.36 10.02
C GLU A 122 10.80 20.37 9.86
N SER A 123 10.13 20.37 8.70
CA SER A 123 9.12 19.36 8.38
C SER A 123 9.76 17.99 8.15
N ASP A 124 9.18 16.93 8.73
CA ASP A 124 9.54 15.54 8.41
C ASP A 124 8.98 15.15 7.04
N TRP A 125 7.76 15.60 6.73
CA TRP A 125 7.10 15.34 5.45
C TRP A 125 6.41 16.58 4.91
N ILE A 126 6.50 16.79 3.61
CA ILE A 126 5.67 17.76 2.90
C ILE A 126 4.83 17.01 1.87
N PHE A 127 3.52 17.21 1.86
CA PHE A 127 2.61 16.74 0.82
C PHE A 127 2.17 17.91 -0.02
N LEU A 128 2.53 17.91 -1.30
CA LEU A 128 2.18 18.95 -2.27
C LEU A 128 1.15 18.41 -3.26
N GLY A 129 -0.06 18.96 -3.25
CA GLY A 129 -1.04 18.77 -4.31
C GLY A 129 -0.61 19.53 -5.56
N ALA A 130 -0.45 18.82 -6.68
CA ALA A 130 -0.10 19.40 -7.96
C ALA A 130 -1.09 18.92 -9.02
N GLU A 131 -2.01 19.80 -9.41
CA GLU A 131 -2.99 19.54 -10.48
C GLU A 131 -2.51 20.07 -11.84
N SER A 132 -1.41 20.82 -11.89
CA SER A 132 -0.85 21.38 -13.12
C SER A 132 0.68 21.54 -13.05
N LYS A 133 1.33 21.79 -14.19
CA LYS A 133 2.80 21.96 -14.29
C LYS A 133 3.30 23.14 -13.45
N GLU A 134 2.48 24.17 -13.28
CA GLU A 134 2.79 25.37 -12.50
C GLU A 134 2.99 25.04 -11.02
N GLY A 135 2.29 24.01 -10.50
CA GLY A 135 2.43 23.54 -9.11
C GLY A 135 3.84 23.05 -8.76
N PHE A 136 4.61 22.56 -9.74
CA PHE A 136 5.97 22.08 -9.54
C PHE A 136 6.97 23.20 -9.24
N SER A 137 6.64 24.46 -9.57
CA SER A 137 7.48 25.62 -9.23
C SER A 137 7.69 25.77 -7.71
N GLN A 138 6.74 25.28 -6.91
CA GLN A 138 6.79 25.34 -5.45
C GLN A 138 7.73 24.30 -4.82
N ILE A 139 8.24 23.32 -5.58
CA ILE A 139 9.10 22.26 -5.03
C ILE A 139 10.38 22.84 -4.43
N ARG A 140 11.09 23.70 -5.17
CA ARG A 140 12.34 24.31 -4.70
C ARG A 140 12.17 25.06 -3.37
N PRO A 141 11.22 26.00 -3.21
CA PRO A 141 11.04 26.68 -1.94
C PRO A 141 10.61 25.74 -0.81
N LEU A 142 9.74 24.75 -1.07
CA LEU A 142 9.27 23.79 -0.06
C LEU A 142 10.40 22.91 0.48
N THR A 143 11.33 22.47 -0.38
CA THR A 143 12.45 21.63 0.09
C THR A 143 13.36 22.32 1.10
N LYS A 144 13.37 23.66 1.17
CA LYS A 144 14.18 24.42 2.15
C LYS A 144 13.69 24.28 3.59
N SER A 145 12.45 23.86 3.79
CA SER A 145 11.86 23.67 5.12
C SER A 145 11.86 22.22 5.56
N LEU A 146 12.38 21.29 4.74
CA LEU A 146 12.51 19.89 5.11
C LEU A 146 13.69 19.68 6.04
N LYS A 147 13.54 18.77 7.01
CA LYS A 147 14.69 18.18 7.69
C LYS A 147 15.58 17.47 6.67
N LYS A 148 16.85 17.26 7.02
CA LYS A 148 17.81 16.48 6.21
C LYS A 148 17.31 15.07 5.86
N THR A 149 16.53 14.45 6.74
CA THR A 149 15.92 13.12 6.55
C THR A 149 14.47 13.19 6.09
N GLY A 150 13.95 14.38 5.83
CA GLY A 150 12.57 14.59 5.45
C GLY A 150 12.31 14.26 3.98
N GLY A 151 11.04 14.12 3.62
CA GLY A 151 10.63 13.80 2.25
C GLY A 151 9.51 14.69 1.74
N LEU A 152 9.50 14.88 0.42
CA LEU A 152 8.42 15.55 -0.32
C LEU A 152 7.64 14.51 -1.13
N TRP A 153 6.33 14.46 -0.92
CA TRP A 153 5.39 13.70 -1.72
C TRP A 153 4.58 14.64 -2.60
N ILE A 154 4.50 14.33 -3.90
CA ILE A 154 3.64 15.04 -4.84
C ILE A 154 2.37 14.21 -5.04
N VAL A 155 1.22 14.83 -4.76
CA VAL A 155 -0.10 14.23 -4.88
C VAL A 155 -0.77 14.82 -6.13
N TYR A 156 -1.13 13.98 -7.09
CA TYR A 156 -1.73 14.41 -8.35
C TYR A 156 -2.86 13.45 -8.75
N PRO A 157 -3.90 13.92 -9.48
CA PRO A 157 -4.98 13.07 -9.95
C PRO A 157 -4.46 12.03 -10.95
N LYS A 158 -4.88 10.78 -10.79
CA LYS A 158 -4.52 9.68 -11.69
C LYS A 158 -5.41 9.73 -12.94
N GLY A 159 -4.80 9.69 -14.13
CA GLY A 159 -5.51 9.57 -15.41
C GLY A 159 -5.79 10.88 -16.15
N GLN A 160 -5.02 11.94 -15.85
CA GLN A 160 -4.86 13.10 -16.73
C GLN A 160 -3.63 12.93 -17.62
#